data_AF-A0A6A3JD96-F1
#
_entry.id   AF-A0A6A3JD96-F1
#
_cell.length_a   1.000
_cell.length_b   1.000
_cell.length_c   1.000
_cell.angle_alpha   90.00
_cell.angle_beta   90.00
_cell.angle_gamma   90.00
#
_symmetry.space_group_name_H-M   'P 1'
#
loop_
_entity.id
_entity.type
_entity.pdbx_description
1 polymer ?
#
loop_
_entity_poly.entity_id
_entity_poly.type
_entity_poly.pdbx_seq_one_letter_code
_entity_poly.pdbx_strand_id
1 'polypeptide(L)'
;MNLSLFDACLRQYLVVLANDEVNQLHGVQYVYALWGALFAVTVNVLTESEGRYGEYGRALRKWWDADYGTFYAYLPDLDLSTAHSTARYSRTSKEASASSGRRTAEVFRVGFLIALLCLSLLIHLPLAAYNLLDLILLGKVGVALALLMFNCANYYLEWTRWVCQRA
;
A
#
# COMPACT_ATOMS: atom_id res chain seq x y z
N MET A 1 -49.54 -15.12 -4.15
CA MET A 1 -48.62 -14.86 -3.02
C MET A 1 -49.41 -14.97 -1.74
N ASN A 2 -49.05 -15.86 -0.81
CA ASN A 2 -49.91 -16.23 0.32
C ASN A 2 -49.73 -15.21 1.47
N LEU A 3 -50.47 -14.09 1.40
CA LEU A 3 -50.39 -12.97 2.36
C LEU A 3 -50.60 -13.40 3.83
N SER A 4 -51.32 -14.50 4.06
CA SER A 4 -51.57 -15.05 5.40
C SER A 4 -50.33 -15.64 6.07
N LEU A 5 -49.45 -16.29 5.29
CA LEU A 5 -48.19 -16.85 5.79
C LEU A 5 -47.21 -15.73 6.12
N PHE A 6 -47.19 -14.69 5.27
CA PHE A 6 -46.37 -13.51 5.48
C PHE A 6 -46.81 -12.75 6.74
N ASP A 7 -48.12 -12.53 6.94
CA ASP A 7 -48.66 -11.90 8.15
C ASP A 7 -48.31 -12.68 9.43
N ALA A 8 -48.43 -14.02 9.40
CA ALA A 8 -48.07 -14.87 10.54
C ALA A 8 -46.58 -14.82 10.87
N CYS A 9 -45.72 -14.87 9.86
CA CYS A 9 -44.27 -14.75 10.02
C CYS A 9 -43.88 -13.37 10.56
N LEU A 10 -44.47 -12.30 10.01
CA LEU A 10 -44.19 -10.92 10.42
C LEU A 10 -44.61 -10.65 11.86
N ARG A 11 -45.75 -11.20 12.31
CA ARG A 11 -46.17 -11.11 13.72
C ARG A 11 -45.21 -11.80 14.68
N GLN A 12 -44.79 -13.03 14.39
CA GLN A 12 -43.83 -13.73 15.24
C GLN A 12 -42.45 -13.05 15.22
N TYR A 13 -42.05 -12.49 14.08
CA TYR A 13 -40.80 -11.75 13.96
C TYR A 13 -40.81 -10.45 14.77
N LEU A 14 -41.92 -9.70 14.74
CA LEU A 14 -42.10 -8.51 15.56
C LEU A 14 -42.06 -8.82 17.07
N VAL A 15 -42.53 -9.99 17.50
CA VAL A 15 -42.42 -10.44 18.89
C VAL A 15 -40.96 -10.68 19.29
N VAL A 16 -40.15 -11.27 18.41
CA VAL A 16 -38.71 -11.46 18.64
C VAL A 16 -37.97 -10.11 18.67
N LEU A 17 -38.38 -9.17 17.81
CA LEU A 17 -37.82 -7.82 17.74
C LEU A 17 -38.16 -6.97 18.99
N ALA A 18 -39.31 -7.22 19.60
CA ALA A 18 -39.76 -6.56 20.82
C ALA A 18 -39.09 -7.13 22.08
N ASN A 19 -38.27 -8.17 21.96
CA ASN A 19 -37.60 -8.81 23.09
C ASN A 19 -36.37 -8.00 23.53
N ASP A 20 -36.30 -7.68 24.82
CA ASP A 20 -35.24 -6.83 25.38
C ASP A 20 -33.85 -7.45 25.23
N GLU A 21 -33.73 -8.78 25.22
CA GLU A 21 -32.45 -9.47 24.99
C GLU A 21 -31.88 -9.20 23.59
N VAL A 22 -32.74 -9.11 22.57
CA VAL A 22 -32.33 -8.80 21.20
C VAL A 22 -31.95 -7.33 21.08
N ASN A 23 -32.67 -6.43 21.76
CA ASN A 23 -32.37 -4.99 21.77
C ASN A 23 -31.11 -4.62 22.56
N GLN A 24 -30.62 -5.49 23.44
CA GLN A 24 -29.35 -5.29 24.15
C GLN A 24 -28.12 -5.64 23.30
N LEU A 25 -28.28 -6.37 22.19
CA LEU A 25 -27.18 -6.64 21.27
C LEU A 25 -26.84 -5.37 20.47
N HIS A 26 -25.56 -5.10 20.28
CA HIS A 26 -25.08 -3.93 19.54
C HIS A 26 -24.24 -4.30 18.32
N GLY A 27 -24.35 -3.48 17.27
CA GLY A 27 -23.52 -3.55 16.07
C GLY A 27 -23.75 -4.83 15.25
N VAL A 28 -22.66 -5.52 14.90
CA VAL A 28 -22.69 -6.69 14.01
C VAL A 28 -23.43 -7.87 14.64
N GLN A 29 -23.36 -8.02 15.97
CA GLN A 29 -24.05 -9.10 16.69
C GLN A 29 -25.58 -8.93 16.64
N TYR A 30 -26.08 -7.70 16.72
CA TYR A 30 -27.50 -7.39 16.54
C TYR A 30 -27.98 -7.79 15.14
N VAL A 31 -27.22 -7.43 14.10
CA VAL A 31 -27.55 -7.73 12.70
C VAL A 31 -27.61 -9.25 12.46
N TYR A 32 -26.64 -10.01 13.00
CA TYR A 32 -26.65 -11.47 12.92
C TYR A 32 -27.80 -12.12 13.70
N ALA A 33 -28.15 -11.58 14.88
CA ALA A 33 -29.29 -12.06 15.66
C ALA A 33 -30.62 -11.80 14.95
N LEU A 34 -30.78 -10.61 14.34
CA LEU A 34 -31.95 -10.24 13.55
C LEU A 34 -32.13 -11.15 12.33
N TRP A 35 -31.04 -11.38 11.61
CA TRP A 35 -31.02 -12.29 10.47
C TRP A 35 -31.35 -13.72 10.91
N GLY A 36 -30.74 -14.22 11.98
CA GLY A 36 -31.01 -15.56 12.50
C GLY A 36 -32.46 -15.73 12.96
N ALA A 37 -33.04 -14.71 13.60
CA ALA A 37 -34.43 -14.68 14.02
C ALA A 37 -35.39 -14.73 12.82
N LEU A 38 -35.09 -14.03 11.72
CA LEU A 38 -35.89 -14.09 10.50
C LEU A 38 -35.96 -15.52 9.95
N PHE A 39 -34.80 -16.22 9.93
CA PHE A 39 -34.74 -17.61 9.48
C PHE A 39 -35.49 -18.55 10.42
N ALA A 40 -35.27 -18.44 11.73
CA ALA A 40 -35.88 -19.30 12.74
C ALA A 40 -37.41 -19.16 12.80
N VAL A 41 -37.92 -17.92 12.75
CA VAL A 41 -39.36 -17.64 12.74
C VAL A 41 -40.01 -18.22 11.48
N THR A 42 -39.39 -18.02 10.32
CA THR A 42 -39.93 -18.53 9.05
C THR A 42 -40.02 -20.06 9.06
N VAL A 43 -38.96 -20.77 9.50
CA VAL A 43 -38.97 -22.24 9.62
C VAL A 43 -40.00 -22.73 10.62
N ASN A 44 -40.14 -22.07 11.78
CA ASN A 44 -41.09 -22.45 12.81
C ASN A 44 -42.54 -22.33 12.32
N VAL A 45 -42.90 -21.21 11.68
CA VAL A 45 -44.22 -21.01 11.08
C VAL A 45 -44.50 -22.05 10.00
N LEU A 46 -43.53 -22.35 9.14
CA LEU A 46 -43.68 -23.37 8.10
C LEU A 46 -43.84 -24.78 8.67
N THR A 47 -43.22 -25.08 9.81
CA THR A 47 -43.32 -26.37 10.49
C THR A 47 -44.68 -26.55 11.17
N GLU A 48 -45.16 -25.50 11.85
CA GLU A 48 -46.47 -25.52 12.55
C GLU A 48 -47.65 -25.55 11.57
N SER A 49 -47.45 -25.10 10.33
CA SER A 49 -48.49 -24.97 9.30
C SER A 49 -48.35 -25.95 8.13
N GLU A 50 -47.59 -27.05 8.31
CA GLU A 50 -47.32 -28.06 7.28
C GLU A 50 -48.61 -28.65 6.67
N GLY A 51 -49.65 -28.87 7.49
CA GLY A 51 -50.97 -29.32 7.03
C GLY A 51 -51.83 -28.27 6.33
N ARG A 52 -51.56 -26.97 6.53
CA ARG A 52 -52.37 -25.85 5.99
C ARG A 52 -51.88 -25.35 4.63
N TYR A 53 -50.57 -25.43 4.37
CA TYR A 53 -49.97 -24.94 3.13
C TYR A 53 -49.47 -26.05 2.18
N GLY A 54 -49.54 -27.32 2.61
CA GLY A 54 -49.34 -28.50 1.74
C GLY A 54 -48.00 -28.52 1.00
N GLU A 55 -48.02 -28.80 -0.31
CA GLU A 55 -46.81 -28.85 -1.15
C GLU A 55 -46.08 -27.51 -1.24
N TYR A 56 -46.80 -26.38 -1.22
CA TYR A 56 -46.20 -25.05 -1.30
C TYR A 56 -45.32 -24.75 -0.06
N GLY A 57 -45.80 -25.10 1.14
CA GLY A 57 -45.01 -24.97 2.37
C GLY A 57 -43.75 -25.83 2.35
N ARG A 58 -43.86 -27.08 1.86
CA ARG A 58 -42.69 -27.99 1.74
C ARG A 58 -41.65 -27.50 0.73
N ALA A 59 -42.09 -26.93 -0.39
CA ALA A 59 -41.18 -26.34 -1.37
C ALA A 59 -40.47 -25.11 -0.78
N LEU A 60 -41.22 -24.19 -0.17
CA LEU A 60 -40.67 -22.98 0.44
C LEU A 60 -39.66 -23.31 1.54
N ARG A 61 -39.90 -24.37 2.34
CA ARG A 61 -38.96 -24.86 3.35
C ARG A 61 -37.63 -25.32 2.73
N LYS A 62 -37.67 -26.12 1.66
CA LYS A 62 -36.44 -26.58 0.98
C LYS A 62 -35.63 -25.43 0.40
N TRP A 63 -36.31 -24.41 -0.14
CA TRP A 63 -35.66 -23.19 -0.61
C TRP A 63 -34.99 -22.44 0.54
N TRP A 64 -35.67 -22.35 1.69
CA TRP A 64 -35.17 -21.65 2.87
C TRP A 64 -34.01 -22.37 3.57
N ASP A 65 -34.03 -23.71 3.62
CA ASP A 65 -32.91 -24.51 4.12
C ASP A 65 -31.66 -24.36 3.23
N ALA A 66 -31.85 -24.28 1.91
CA ALA A 66 -30.76 -24.02 0.97
C ALA A 66 -30.18 -22.60 1.12
N ASP A 67 -31.05 -21.61 1.34
CA ASP A 67 -30.66 -20.22 1.59
C ASP A 67 -29.88 -20.10 2.90
N TYR A 68 -30.36 -20.72 3.98
CA TYR A 68 -29.68 -20.78 5.27
C TYR A 68 -28.28 -21.42 5.15
N GLY A 69 -28.16 -22.54 4.43
CA GLY A 69 -26.85 -23.16 4.17
C GLY A 69 -25.89 -22.23 3.43
N THR A 70 -26.39 -21.44 2.48
CA THR A 70 -25.58 -20.50 1.72
C THR A 70 -25.14 -19.30 2.57
N PHE A 71 -26.05 -18.71 3.33
CA PHE A 71 -25.78 -17.51 4.12
C PHE A 71 -25.02 -17.78 5.42
N TYR A 72 -25.28 -18.91 6.11
CA TYR A 72 -24.66 -19.20 7.41
C TYR A 72 -23.49 -20.18 7.35
N ALA A 73 -23.45 -21.11 6.39
CA ALA A 73 -22.32 -22.05 6.29
C ALA A 73 -21.24 -21.55 5.33
N TYR A 74 -21.62 -20.96 4.19
CA TYR A 74 -20.66 -20.59 3.15
C TYR A 74 -20.16 -19.15 3.29
N LEU A 75 -21.06 -18.19 3.50
CA LEU A 75 -20.74 -16.76 3.53
C LEU A 75 -19.73 -16.34 4.63
N PRO A 76 -19.87 -16.76 5.90
CA PRO A 76 -18.91 -16.38 6.93
C PRO A 76 -17.55 -17.07 6.75
N ASP A 77 -17.51 -18.30 6.26
CA ASP A 77 -16.25 -19.00 5.97
C ASP A 77 -15.51 -18.36 4.77
N LEU A 78 -16.27 -17.94 3.75
CA LEU A 78 -15.75 -17.18 2.64
C LEU A 78 -15.23 -15.80 3.06
N ASP A 79 -15.94 -15.10 3.93
CA ASP A 79 -15.52 -13.79 4.43
C ASP A 79 -14.26 -13.91 5.30
N LEU A 80 -14.22 -14.89 6.21
CA LEU A 80 -13.03 -15.18 7.03
C LEU A 80 -11.82 -15.57 6.18
N SER A 81 -11.99 -16.44 5.19
CA SER A 81 -10.90 -16.85 4.30
C SER A 81 -10.43 -15.70 3.42
N THR A 82 -11.34 -14.86 2.93
CA THR A 82 -11.03 -13.65 2.17
C THR A 82 -10.27 -12.65 3.04
N ALA A 83 -10.77 -12.34 4.24
CA ALA A 83 -10.13 -11.45 5.18
C ALA A 83 -8.72 -11.93 5.57
N HIS A 84 -8.57 -13.23 5.85
CA HIS A 84 -7.27 -13.82 6.16
C HIS A 84 -6.30 -13.77 4.96
N SER A 85 -6.79 -14.00 3.75
CA SER A 85 -6.00 -13.88 2.51
C SER A 85 -5.56 -12.44 2.26
N THR A 86 -6.47 -11.47 2.38
CA THR A 86 -6.19 -10.04 2.23
C THR A 86 -5.21 -9.55 3.29
N ALA A 87 -5.37 -9.97 4.55
CA ALA A 87 -4.44 -9.65 5.62
C ALA A 87 -3.04 -10.21 5.34
N ARG A 88 -2.95 -11.47 4.88
CA ARG A 88 -1.69 -12.09 4.50
C ARG A 88 -1.04 -11.35 3.33
N TYR A 89 -1.79 -11.00 2.29
CA TYR A 89 -1.28 -10.24 1.14
C TYR A 89 -0.79 -8.83 1.54
N SER A 90 -1.54 -8.14 2.40
CA SER A 90 -1.14 -6.83 2.92
C SER A 90 0.17 -6.92 3.71
N ARG A 91 0.31 -7.96 4.54
CA ARG A 91 1.53 -8.18 5.34
C ARG A 91 2.73 -8.49 4.46
N THR A 92 2.59 -9.42 3.52
CA THR A 92 3.68 -9.77 2.60
C THR A 92 4.06 -8.61 1.69
N SER A 93 3.09 -7.81 1.24
CA SER A 93 3.33 -6.57 0.49
C SER A 93 4.13 -5.56 1.30
N LYS A 94 3.76 -5.31 2.56
CA LYS A 94 4.52 -4.40 3.45
C LYS A 94 5.94 -4.88 3.71
N GLU A 95 6.12 -6.18 3.94
CA GLU A 95 7.44 -6.78 4.16
C GLU A 95 8.33 -6.67 2.90
N ALA A 96 7.75 -6.91 1.71
CA ALA A 96 8.44 -6.72 0.44
C ALA A 96 8.82 -5.25 0.21
N SER A 97 7.91 -4.30 0.44
CA SER A 97 8.17 -2.86 0.32
C SER A 97 9.22 -2.37 1.30
N ALA A 98 9.22 -2.83 2.56
CA ALA A 98 10.23 -2.45 3.54
C ALA A 98 11.63 -2.97 3.16
N SER A 99 11.71 -4.19 2.61
CA SER A 99 12.98 -4.76 2.13
C SER A 99 13.53 -4.01 0.90
N SER A 100 12.65 -3.61 -0.02
CA SER A 100 13.00 -2.80 -1.19
C SER A 100 13.43 -1.38 -0.79
N GLY A 101 12.69 -0.74 0.11
CA GLY A 101 12.99 0.61 0.59
C GLY A 101 14.36 0.73 1.27
N ARG A 102 14.77 -0.26 2.07
CA ARG A 102 16.12 -0.29 2.66
C ARG A 102 17.23 -0.35 1.61
N ARG A 103 17.04 -1.15 0.54
CA ARG A 103 18.02 -1.26 -0.54
C ARG A 103 18.16 0.05 -1.31
N THR A 104 17.05 0.72 -1.61
CA THR A 104 17.07 2.01 -2.31
C THR A 104 17.66 3.13 -1.44
N ALA A 105 17.37 3.13 -0.13
CA ALA A 105 17.94 4.11 0.81
C ALA A 105 19.46 3.98 0.95
N GLU A 106 19.98 2.76 1.03
CA GLU A 106 21.43 2.52 1.06
C GLU A 106 22.11 2.96 -0.25
N VAL A 107 21.52 2.63 -1.41
CA VAL A 107 22.05 3.09 -2.72
C VAL A 107 22.08 4.61 -2.79
N PHE A 108 21.01 5.29 -2.35
CA PHE A 108 20.95 6.74 -2.34
C PHE A 108 21.99 7.34 -1.38
N ARG A 109 22.13 6.78 -0.18
CA ARG A 109 23.11 7.22 0.82
C ARG A 109 24.54 7.08 0.29
N VAL A 110 24.88 5.93 -0.28
CA VAL A 110 26.22 5.70 -0.87
C VAL A 110 26.46 6.63 -2.04
N GLY A 111 25.50 6.77 -2.96
CA GLY A 111 25.61 7.69 -4.09
C GLY A 111 25.79 9.15 -3.66
N PHE A 112 25.04 9.58 -2.64
CA PHE A 112 25.16 10.93 -2.08
C PHE A 112 26.53 11.17 -1.43
N LEU A 113 27.05 10.20 -0.67
CA LEU A 113 28.39 10.28 -0.08
C LEU A 113 29.47 10.35 -1.16
N ILE A 114 29.36 9.56 -2.23
CA ILE A 114 30.29 9.62 -3.37
C ILE A 114 30.21 11.00 -4.05
N ALA A 115 29.02 11.53 -4.27
CA ALA A 115 28.85 12.86 -4.87
C ALA A 115 29.48 13.97 -4.01
N LEU A 116 29.28 13.92 -2.68
CA LEU A 116 29.94 14.83 -1.74
C LEU A 116 31.46 14.69 -1.77
N LEU A 117 31.97 13.46 -1.86
CA LEU A 117 33.40 13.20 -1.97
C LEU A 117 33.97 13.79 -3.27
N CYS A 118 33.30 13.58 -4.40
CA CYS A 118 33.68 14.17 -5.69
C CYS A 118 33.67 15.70 -5.65
N LEU A 119 32.62 16.30 -5.07
CA LEU A 119 32.52 17.75 -4.92
C LEU A 119 33.63 18.30 -4.02
N SER A 120 33.91 17.61 -2.91
CA SER A 120 35.00 17.95 -2.00
C SER A 120 36.35 17.92 -2.73
N LEU A 121 36.65 16.83 -3.44
CA LEU A 121 37.86 16.70 -4.25
C LEU A 121 37.97 17.81 -5.30
N LEU A 122 36.89 18.11 -6.01
CA LEU A 122 36.89 19.15 -7.04
C LEU A 122 37.26 20.54 -6.50
N ILE A 123 36.95 20.83 -5.24
CA ILE A 123 37.26 22.11 -4.60
C ILE A 123 38.65 22.07 -3.94
N HIS A 124 38.98 21.00 -3.22
CA HIS A 124 40.21 20.93 -2.45
C HIS A 124 41.44 20.66 -3.30
N LEU A 125 41.32 19.90 -4.41
CA LEU A 125 42.46 19.57 -5.26
C LEU A 125 43.07 20.81 -5.93
N PRO A 126 42.27 21.70 -6.57
CA PRO A 126 42.79 22.94 -7.16
C PRO A 126 43.35 23.89 -6.10
N LEU A 127 42.71 23.97 -4.93
CA LEU A 127 43.17 24.82 -3.84
C LEU A 127 44.50 24.32 -3.26
N ALA A 128 44.66 23.01 -3.07
CA ALA A 128 45.91 22.41 -2.61
C ALA A 128 47.03 22.59 -3.64
N ALA A 129 46.72 22.42 -4.94
CA ALA A 129 47.65 22.68 -6.02
C ALA A 129 48.09 24.15 -6.06
N TYR A 130 47.14 25.08 -5.89
CA TYR A 130 47.43 26.51 -5.80
C TYR A 130 48.33 26.84 -4.61
N ASN A 131 48.04 26.31 -3.42
CA ASN A 131 48.86 26.54 -2.22
C ASN A 131 50.28 25.98 -2.37
N LEU A 132 50.44 24.83 -3.02
CA LEU A 132 51.76 24.27 -3.36
C LEU A 132 52.51 25.16 -4.34
N LEU A 133 51.84 25.64 -5.39
CA LEU A 133 52.41 26.62 -6.33
C LEU A 133 52.83 27.90 -5.60
N ASP A 134 51.96 28.44 -4.74
CA ASP A 134 52.22 29.63 -3.94
C ASP A 134 53.46 29.45 -3.05
N LEU A 135 53.61 28.29 -2.41
CA LEU A 135 54.79 27.95 -1.62
C LEU A 135 56.07 27.87 -2.48
N ILE A 136 56.02 27.17 -3.61
CA ILE A 136 57.18 26.96 -4.50
C ILE A 136 57.62 28.28 -5.15
N LEU A 137 56.67 29.16 -5.48
CA LEU A 137 56.91 30.41 -6.20
C LEU A 137 57.09 31.63 -5.26
N LEU A 138 57.30 31.39 -3.95
CA LEU A 138 57.49 32.44 -2.95
C LEU A 138 56.34 33.46 -2.89
N GLY A 139 55.11 32.98 -3.01
CA GLY A 139 53.89 33.74 -2.83
C GLY A 139 53.19 34.17 -4.13
N LYS A 140 52.08 34.89 -3.96
CA LYS A 140 51.09 35.15 -5.03
C LYS A 140 51.67 35.85 -6.25
N VAL A 141 52.67 36.72 -6.04
CA VAL A 141 53.34 37.46 -7.12
C VAL A 141 54.12 36.49 -8.03
N GLY A 142 54.80 35.50 -7.45
CA GLY A 142 55.52 34.49 -8.22
C GLY A 142 54.56 33.62 -9.04
N VAL A 143 53.42 33.21 -8.45
CA VAL A 143 52.39 32.46 -9.18
C VAL A 143 51.84 33.25 -10.37
N ALA A 144 51.57 34.55 -10.19
CA ALA A 144 51.11 35.42 -11.28
C ALA A 144 52.15 35.54 -12.40
N LEU A 145 53.43 35.71 -12.06
CA LEU A 145 54.52 35.76 -13.04
C LEU A 145 54.70 34.44 -13.79
N ALA A 146 54.60 33.30 -13.11
CA ALA A 146 54.67 31.98 -13.75
C ALA A 146 53.51 31.74 -14.71
N LEU A 147 52.29 32.11 -14.33
CA LEU A 147 51.12 32.03 -15.20
C LEU A 147 51.26 32.95 -16.42
N LEU A 148 51.78 34.18 -16.24
CA LEU A 148 52.06 35.11 -17.33
C LEU A 148 53.10 34.54 -18.31
N MET A 149 54.22 34.02 -17.78
CA MET A 149 55.26 33.37 -18.57
C MET A 149 54.71 32.18 -19.36
N PHE A 150 53.92 31.32 -18.71
CA PHE A 150 53.32 30.16 -19.36
C PHE A 150 52.32 30.57 -20.45
N ASN A 151 51.52 31.61 -20.20
CA ASN A 151 50.58 32.17 -21.18
C ASN A 151 51.31 32.77 -22.39
N CYS A 152 52.35 33.58 -22.17
CA CYS A 152 53.18 34.13 -23.25
C CYS A 152 53.87 33.02 -24.06
N ALA A 153 54.41 31.99 -23.40
CA ALA A 153 55.00 30.84 -24.06
C ALA A 153 53.97 30.08 -24.91
N ASN A 154 52.76 29.88 -24.39
CA ASN A 154 51.70 29.19 -25.12
C ASN A 154 51.22 30.01 -26.33
N TYR A 155 51.08 31.33 -26.19
CA TYR A 155 50.74 32.23 -27.30
C TYR A 155 51.83 32.23 -28.39
N TYR A 156 53.10 32.22 -27.97
CA TYR A 156 54.23 32.13 -28.90
C TYR A 156 54.25 30.79 -29.65
N LEU A 157 53.97 29.68 -28.95
CA LEU A 157 53.87 28.35 -29.56
C LEU A 157 52.67 28.24 -30.51
N GLU A 158 51.51 28.79 -30.16
CA GLU A 158 50.36 28.87 -31.08
C GLU A 158 50.68 29.72 -32.32
N TRP A 159 51.30 30.87 -32.13
CA TRP A 159 51.68 31.75 -33.23
C TRP A 159 52.66 31.07 -34.20
N THR A 160 53.72 30.44 -33.68
CA THR A 160 54.67 29.68 -34.50
C THR A 160 54.02 28.51 -35.23
N ARG A 161 53.10 27.79 -34.58
CA ARG A 161 52.32 26.71 -35.20
C ARG A 161 51.44 27.22 -36.33
N TRP A 162 50.82 28.39 -36.17
CA TRP A 162 49.97 29.00 -37.18
C TRP A 162 50.77 29.52 -38.38
N VAL A 163 51.94 30.12 -38.15
CA VAL A 163 52.87 30.53 -39.20
C VAL A 163 53.37 29.33 -39.99
N CYS A 164 53.73 28.22 -39.33
CA CYS A 164 54.15 26.99 -40.01
C CYS A 164 53.02 26.30 -40.82
N GLN A 165 51.75 26.55 -40.53
CA GLN A 165 50.62 26.01 -41.30
C GLN A 165 50.25 26.85 -42.53
N ARG A 166 50.75 28.09 -42.64
CA ARG A 166 50.49 29.01 -43.76
C ARG A 166 51.66 29.19 -44.73
N ALA A 167 52.83 28.66 -44.40
CA ALA A 167 53.99 28.55 -45.29
C ALA A 167 53.89 27.28 -46.13
#